data_AF-A0A8I1QMZ4-F1
#
_entry.id   AF-A0A8I1QMZ4-F1
#
_cell.length_a   1.000
_cell.length_b   1.000
_cell.length_c   1.000
_cell.angle_alpha   90.00
_cell.angle_beta   90.00
_cell.angle_gamma   90.00
#
_symmetry.space_group_name_H-M   'P 1'
#
loop_
_entity.id
_entity.type
_entity.pdbx_description
1 polymer ?
#
loop_
_entity_poly.entity_id
_entity_poly.type
_entity_poly.pdbx_seq_one_letter_code
_entity_poly.pdbx_strand_id
1 'polypeptide(L)'
;MLKLAVAALFAVALGAVPAAAQTGAEVDAAVTADLGDPAPYHIAFDAIHAAVANDDAAGVAEWVSYPITVNVGGKELTINDADQFETEYDVVITGDIKDAILKQKWETLFVNADGIMYGNGQVWLNGICQDDACAAFDVRVITIQSTDDITPKAN
;
A
#
# COMPACT_ATOMS: atom_id res chain seq x y z
N MET A 1 -27.72 -48.41 35.60
CA MET A 1 -28.68 -47.29 35.58
C MET A 1 -28.21 -46.28 34.55
N LEU A 2 -28.95 -46.19 33.45
CA LEU A 2 -28.74 -45.32 32.31
C LEU A 2 -29.00 -43.87 32.72
N LYS A 3 -28.04 -42.96 32.51
CA LYS A 3 -28.28 -41.51 32.61
C LYS A 3 -27.67 -40.78 31.40
N LEU A 4 -28.58 -40.52 30.48
CA LEU A 4 -28.69 -39.46 29.47
C LEU A 4 -27.40 -38.79 28.97
N ALA A 5 -27.17 -38.99 27.67
CA ALA A 5 -26.48 -38.05 26.80
C ALA A 5 -27.26 -36.71 26.73
N VAL A 6 -26.53 -35.60 26.85
CA VAL A 6 -26.99 -34.30 26.36
C VAL A 6 -26.00 -33.90 25.27
N ALA A 7 -26.38 -34.18 24.02
CA ALA A 7 -25.73 -33.61 22.85
C ALA A 7 -26.20 -32.16 22.73
N ALA A 8 -25.34 -31.23 23.15
CA ALA A 8 -25.54 -29.81 22.84
C ALA A 8 -25.15 -29.60 21.36
N LEU A 9 -26.15 -29.55 20.47
CA LEU A 9 -25.97 -29.00 19.13
C LEU A 9 -25.67 -27.50 19.28
N PHE A 10 -24.41 -27.11 19.16
CA PHE A 10 -24.04 -25.73 18.86
C PHE A 10 -24.27 -25.50 17.36
N ALA A 11 -25.42 -24.94 17.02
CA ALA A 11 -25.63 -24.36 15.70
C ALA A 11 -24.86 -23.04 15.64
N VAL A 12 -23.65 -23.06 15.08
CA VAL A 12 -22.92 -21.82 14.75
C VAL A 12 -23.60 -21.22 13.52
N ALA A 13 -24.46 -20.23 13.75
CA ALA A 13 -24.96 -19.38 12.68
C ALA A 13 -23.78 -18.53 12.18
N LEU A 14 -23.27 -18.82 10.98
CA LEU A 14 -22.40 -17.89 10.25
C LEU A 14 -23.26 -16.70 9.81
N GLY A 15 -23.39 -15.71 10.68
CA GLY A 15 -23.82 -14.38 10.27
C GLY A 15 -22.69 -13.75 9.47
N ALA A 16 -22.95 -13.39 8.21
CA ALA A 16 -22.07 -12.51 7.45
C ALA A 16 -22.01 -11.16 8.19
N VAL A 17 -20.91 -10.92 8.89
CA VAL A 17 -20.63 -9.62 9.49
C VAL A 17 -20.51 -8.63 8.33
N PRO A 18 -21.29 -7.52 8.30
CA PRO A 18 -21.08 -6.51 7.28
C PRO A 18 -19.64 -6.02 7.41
N ALA A 19 -18.93 -5.93 6.27
CA ALA A 19 -17.65 -5.24 6.20
C ALA A 19 -17.89 -3.80 6.65
N ALA A 20 -17.59 -3.51 7.91
CA ALA A 20 -17.62 -2.15 8.42
C ALA A 20 -16.64 -1.34 7.56
N ALA A 21 -17.10 -0.21 7.03
CA ALA A 21 -16.20 0.72 6.36
C ALA A 21 -15.11 1.09 7.36
N GLN A 22 -13.87 0.69 7.06
CA GLN A 22 -12.72 1.01 7.89
C GLN A 22 -12.63 2.54 7.98
N THR A 23 -12.40 3.03 9.19
CA THR A 23 -12.26 4.45 9.50
C THR A 23 -10.79 4.84 9.45
N GLY A 24 -10.51 6.14 9.23
CA GLY A 24 -9.12 6.64 9.24
C GLY A 24 -8.38 6.31 10.55
N ALA A 25 -9.07 6.33 11.69
CA ALA A 25 -8.48 5.97 12.98
C ALA A 25 -8.11 4.48 13.10
N GLU A 26 -8.84 3.59 12.44
CA GLU A 26 -8.49 2.16 12.39
C GLU A 26 -7.27 1.91 11.51
N VAL A 27 -7.14 2.65 10.39
CA VAL A 27 -5.91 2.65 9.58
C VAL A 27 -4.73 3.19 10.37
N ASP A 28 -4.88 4.32 11.07
CA ASP A 28 -3.82 4.87 11.92
C ASP A 28 -3.36 3.87 12.99
N ALA A 29 -4.30 3.13 13.57
CA ALA A 29 -3.99 2.07 14.53
C ALA A 29 -3.24 0.89 13.89
N ALA A 30 -3.60 0.49 12.66
CA ALA A 30 -2.88 -0.54 11.90
C ALA A 30 -1.45 -0.09 11.57
N VAL A 31 -1.27 1.15 11.09
CA VAL A 31 0.06 1.75 10.85
C VAL A 31 0.86 1.78 12.15
N THR A 32 0.25 2.20 13.26
CA THR A 32 0.90 2.18 14.58
C THR A 32 1.37 0.78 14.99
N ALA A 33 0.56 -0.24 14.73
CA ALA A 33 0.86 -1.60 15.11
C ALA A 33 1.97 -2.24 14.26
N ASP A 34 1.95 -2.01 12.94
CA ASP A 34 2.82 -2.72 12.00
C ASP A 34 4.04 -1.91 11.54
N LEU A 35 3.93 -0.58 11.50
CA LEU A 35 4.88 0.31 10.83
C LEU A 35 5.44 1.44 11.72
N GLY A 36 4.78 1.75 12.84
CA GLY A 36 5.19 2.81 13.77
C GLY A 36 4.38 4.10 13.62
N ASP A 37 5.02 5.27 13.74
CA ASP A 37 4.30 6.56 13.73
C ASP A 37 3.52 6.77 12.42
N PRO A 38 2.19 6.99 12.45
CA PRO A 38 1.40 7.25 11.25
C PRO A 38 1.64 8.64 10.63
N ALA A 39 2.17 9.61 11.37
CA ALA A 39 2.27 10.99 10.88
C ALA A 39 3.15 11.14 9.60
N PRO A 40 4.34 10.51 9.50
CA PRO A 40 5.11 10.50 8.25
C PRO A 40 4.39 9.87 7.05
N TYR A 41 3.54 8.88 7.29
CA TYR A 41 2.77 8.21 6.23
C TYR A 41 1.62 9.09 5.71
N HIS A 42 0.96 9.86 6.57
CA HIS A 42 -0.01 10.88 6.15
C HIS A 42 0.66 11.94 5.25
N ILE A 43 1.84 12.43 5.64
CA ILE A 43 2.59 13.42 4.85
C ILE A 43 2.94 12.84 3.48
N ALA A 44 3.46 11.60 3.43
CA ALA A 44 3.78 10.94 2.17
C ALA A 44 2.53 10.73 1.30
N PHE A 45 1.42 10.28 1.89
CA PHE A 45 0.14 10.09 1.19
C PHE A 45 -0.30 11.38 0.49
N ASP A 46 -0.38 12.48 1.24
CA ASP A 46 -0.83 13.78 0.70
C ASP A 46 0.13 14.31 -0.37
N ALA A 47 1.44 14.22 -0.15
CA ALA A 47 2.45 14.72 -1.08
C ALA A 47 2.48 13.93 -2.40
N ILE A 48 2.43 12.59 -2.33
CA ILE A 48 2.41 11.72 -3.51
C ILE A 48 1.12 11.93 -4.30
N HIS A 49 -0.03 12.01 -3.63
CA HIS A 49 -1.31 12.29 -4.29
C HIS A 49 -1.29 13.64 -5.00
N ALA A 50 -0.75 14.68 -4.36
CA ALA A 50 -0.63 16.00 -4.96
C ALA A 50 0.31 15.99 -6.17
N ALA A 51 1.47 15.35 -6.08
CA ALA A 51 2.44 15.28 -7.18
C ALA A 51 1.86 14.54 -8.39
N VAL A 52 1.25 13.37 -8.17
CA VAL A 52 0.63 12.58 -9.24
C VAL A 52 -0.57 13.30 -9.87
N ALA A 53 -1.38 14.01 -9.08
CA ALA A 53 -2.51 14.78 -9.59
C ALA A 53 -2.09 15.93 -10.52
N ASN A 54 -0.88 16.46 -10.31
CA ASN A 54 -0.31 17.56 -11.09
C ASN A 54 0.65 17.09 -12.19
N ASP A 55 0.82 15.78 -12.39
CA ASP A 55 1.82 15.22 -13.31
C ASP A 55 3.24 15.73 -13.00
N ASP A 56 3.53 15.93 -11.71
CA ASP A 56 4.82 16.41 -11.20
C ASP A 56 5.78 15.23 -10.97
N ALA A 57 6.50 14.87 -12.03
CA ALA A 57 7.45 13.76 -12.00
C ALA A 57 8.54 13.93 -10.94
N ALA A 58 9.09 15.14 -10.79
CA ALA A 58 10.10 15.46 -9.79
C ALA A 58 9.53 15.32 -8.37
N GLY A 59 8.31 15.83 -8.15
CA GLY A 59 7.61 15.69 -6.88
C GLY A 59 7.36 14.23 -6.47
N VAL A 60 7.08 13.33 -7.42
CA VAL A 60 6.96 11.89 -7.14
C VAL A 60 8.33 11.26 -6.88
N ALA A 61 9.36 11.64 -7.66
CA ALA A 61 10.72 11.11 -7.54
C ALA A 61 11.31 11.30 -6.14
N GLU A 62 11.00 12.39 -5.45
CA GLU A 62 11.43 12.65 -4.06
C GLU A 62 10.97 11.58 -3.06
N TRP A 63 9.89 10.87 -3.37
CA TRP A 63 9.33 9.83 -2.50
C TRP A 63 9.81 8.43 -2.85
N VAL A 64 10.58 8.22 -3.90
CA VAL A 64 10.98 6.88 -4.34
C VAL A 64 12.24 6.41 -3.63
N SER A 65 12.25 5.15 -3.19
CA SER A 65 13.44 4.51 -2.63
C SER A 65 14.31 3.98 -3.78
N TYR A 66 15.36 4.72 -4.14
CA TYR A 66 16.29 4.29 -5.18
C TYR A 66 17.43 3.39 -4.68
N PRO A 67 17.95 2.50 -5.54
CA PRO A 67 17.39 2.11 -6.83
C PRO A 67 16.07 1.32 -6.63
N ILE A 68 15.11 1.49 -7.54
CA ILE A 68 13.85 0.74 -7.54
C ILE A 68 13.74 -0.09 -8.80
N THR A 69 13.33 -1.36 -8.66
CA THR A 69 12.96 -2.20 -9.79
C THR A 69 11.45 -2.20 -9.94
N VAL A 70 10.96 -1.68 -11.06
CA VAL A 70 9.54 -1.59 -11.38
C VAL A 70 9.16 -2.65 -12.42
N ASN A 71 7.92 -3.13 -12.36
CA ASN A 71 7.41 -4.08 -13.35
C ASN A 71 6.19 -3.49 -14.04
N VAL A 72 6.36 -2.89 -15.21
CA VAL A 72 5.32 -2.14 -15.92
C VAL A 72 5.20 -2.59 -17.36
N GLY A 73 3.97 -2.75 -17.85
CA GLY A 73 3.71 -3.23 -19.22
C GLY A 73 4.36 -4.59 -19.54
N GLY A 74 4.43 -5.47 -18.55
CA GLY A 74 5.03 -6.81 -18.65
C GLY A 74 6.57 -6.83 -18.75
N LYS A 75 7.23 -5.72 -18.42
CA LYS A 75 8.69 -5.60 -18.44
C LYS A 75 9.21 -5.11 -17.10
N GLU A 76 10.35 -5.67 -16.71
CA GLU A 76 11.11 -5.19 -15.57
C GLU A 76 12.05 -4.05 -16.00
N LEU A 77 12.08 -2.97 -15.23
CA LEU A 77 12.94 -1.81 -15.43
C LEU A 77 13.53 -1.39 -14.09
N THR A 78 14.86 -1.31 -14.00
CA THR A 78 15.53 -0.72 -12.84
C THR A 78 15.76 0.78 -13.06
N ILE A 79 15.24 1.57 -12.14
CA ILE A 79 15.42 3.01 -12.06
C ILE A 79 16.43 3.30 -10.94
N ASN A 80 17.57 3.90 -11.29
CA ASN A 80 18.71 4.04 -10.39
C ASN A 80 18.65 5.31 -9.53
N ASP A 81 17.98 6.35 -10.02
CA ASP A 81 17.94 7.67 -9.40
C ASP A 81 16.71 8.47 -9.84
N ALA A 82 16.55 9.65 -9.24
CA ALA A 82 15.46 10.58 -9.51
C ALA A 82 15.46 11.06 -10.98
N ASP A 83 16.62 11.43 -11.54
CA ASP A 83 16.72 11.92 -12.92
C ASP A 83 16.21 10.86 -13.93
N GLN A 84 16.56 9.59 -13.71
CA GLN A 84 16.06 8.49 -14.53
C GLN A 84 14.56 8.29 -14.32
N PHE A 85 14.06 8.38 -13.08
CA PHE A 85 12.63 8.25 -12.80
C PHE A 85 11.81 9.34 -13.49
N GLU A 86 12.27 10.59 -13.44
CA GLU A 86 11.61 11.72 -14.10
C GLU A 86 11.57 11.53 -15.62
N THR A 87 12.69 11.06 -16.19
CA THR A 87 12.77 10.76 -17.63
C THR A 87 11.81 9.64 -18.05
N GLU A 88 11.64 8.63 -17.20
CA GLU A 88 10.81 7.44 -17.45
C GLU A 88 9.41 7.56 -16.82
N TYR A 89 9.01 8.74 -16.33
CA TYR A 89 7.81 8.89 -15.50
C TYR A 89 6.54 8.33 -16.15
N ASP A 90 6.28 8.66 -17.42
CA ASP A 90 5.10 8.16 -18.15
C ASP A 90 5.16 6.66 -18.45
N VAL A 91 6.35 6.05 -18.42
CA VAL A 91 6.55 4.60 -18.55
C VAL A 91 6.26 3.90 -17.22
N VAL A 92 6.66 4.52 -16.11
CA VAL A 92 6.56 3.97 -14.75
C VAL A 92 5.19 4.22 -14.10
N ILE A 93 4.64 5.44 -14.22
CA ILE A 93 3.34 5.85 -13.69
C ILE A 93 2.31 5.78 -14.82
N THR A 94 1.99 4.54 -15.21
CA THR A 94 0.95 4.25 -16.21
C THR A 94 -0.43 4.70 -15.72
N GLY A 95 -1.40 4.75 -16.63
CA GLY A 95 -2.76 5.23 -16.29
C GLY A 95 -3.45 4.45 -15.17
N ASP A 96 -3.26 3.12 -15.11
CA ASP A 96 -3.78 2.26 -14.04
C ASP A 96 -3.08 2.52 -12.68
N ILE A 97 -1.78 2.80 -12.69
CA ILE A 97 -1.01 3.15 -11.49
C ILE A 97 -1.41 4.53 -10.99
N LYS A 98 -1.52 5.51 -11.89
CA LYS A 98 -2.03 6.86 -11.59
C LYS A 98 -3.42 6.78 -10.97
N ASP A 99 -4.31 5.98 -11.54
CA ASP A 99 -5.65 5.76 -11.02
C ASP A 99 -5.64 5.09 -9.65
N ALA A 100 -4.78 4.09 -9.44
CA ALA A 100 -4.63 3.41 -8.15
C ALA A 100 -4.23 4.39 -7.05
N ILE A 101 -3.33 5.33 -7.35
CA ILE A 101 -2.94 6.40 -6.43
C ILE A 101 -4.11 7.35 -6.21
N LEU A 102 -4.61 8.02 -7.25
CA LEU A 102 -5.57 9.11 -7.10
C LEU A 102 -6.93 8.68 -6.53
N LYS A 103 -7.33 7.41 -6.70
CA LYS A 103 -8.58 6.87 -6.15
C LYS A 103 -8.41 6.32 -4.73
N GLN A 104 -7.19 6.07 -4.28
CA GLN A 104 -6.95 5.56 -2.96
C GLN A 104 -7.41 6.58 -1.92
N LYS A 105 -8.02 6.09 -0.85
CA LYS A 105 -8.36 6.89 0.32
C LYS A 105 -7.64 6.34 1.53
N TRP A 106 -7.28 7.24 2.44
CA TRP A 106 -6.58 6.86 3.66
C TRP A 106 -7.36 5.80 4.43
N GLU A 107 -8.66 6.02 4.66
CA GLU A 107 -9.51 5.14 5.45
C GLU A 107 -9.73 3.74 4.87
N THR A 108 -9.33 3.51 3.62
CA THR A 108 -9.42 2.22 2.94
C THR A 108 -8.07 1.62 2.59
N LEU A 109 -6.98 2.12 3.20
CA LEU A 109 -5.65 1.56 2.98
C LEU A 109 -5.54 0.16 3.58
N PHE A 110 -4.93 -0.73 2.80
CA PHE A 110 -4.45 -2.00 3.32
C PHE A 110 -3.06 -1.78 3.92
N VAL A 111 -2.87 -2.21 5.16
CA VAL A 111 -1.65 -2.03 5.93
C VAL A 111 -1.23 -3.38 6.51
N ASN A 112 0.04 -3.70 6.38
CA ASN A 112 0.69 -4.81 7.08
C ASN A 112 2.17 -4.46 7.31
N ALA A 113 2.97 -5.41 7.83
CA ALA A 113 4.40 -5.21 8.07
C ALA A 113 5.24 -4.95 6.79
N ASP A 114 4.73 -5.30 5.61
CA ASP A 114 5.42 -5.02 4.33
C ASP A 114 5.20 -3.57 3.87
N GLY A 115 4.18 -2.89 4.43
CA GLY A 115 3.93 -1.48 4.21
C GLY A 115 2.45 -1.16 3.99
N ILE A 116 2.23 -0.02 3.34
CA ILE A 116 0.93 0.48 2.92
C ILE A 116 0.74 0.19 1.43
N MET A 117 -0.32 -0.53 1.09
CA MET A 117 -0.64 -0.90 -0.29
C MET A 117 -1.68 0.02 -0.91
N TYR A 118 -1.42 0.47 -2.14
CA TYR A 118 -2.35 1.25 -2.94
C TYR A 118 -2.96 0.39 -4.05
N GLY A 119 -4.26 0.57 -4.30
CA GLY A 119 -5.00 -0.22 -5.29
C GLY A 119 -4.97 -1.71 -4.95
N ASN A 120 -4.57 -2.53 -5.93
CA ASN A 120 -4.39 -3.97 -5.82
C ASN A 120 -2.91 -4.37 -5.63
N GLY A 121 -2.06 -3.43 -5.22
CA GLY A 121 -0.62 -3.64 -5.09
C GLY A 121 0.22 -2.94 -6.14
N GLN A 122 -0.35 -1.99 -6.88
CA GLN A 122 0.40 -1.19 -7.85
C GLN A 122 1.52 -0.41 -7.18
N VAL A 123 1.26 0.17 -6.00
CA VAL A 123 2.23 0.96 -5.24
C VAL A 123 2.27 0.50 -3.79
N TRP A 124 3.47 0.43 -3.23
CA TRP A 124 3.69 0.18 -1.81
C TRP A 124 4.56 1.26 -1.20
N LEU A 125 4.16 1.75 -0.01
CA LEU A 125 4.96 2.66 0.81
C LEU A 125 5.46 1.96 2.05
N ASN A 126 6.72 2.19 2.43
CA ASN A 126 7.24 1.78 3.72
C ASN A 126 8.32 2.74 4.24
N GLY A 127 8.63 2.66 5.53
CA GLY A 127 9.71 3.41 6.16
C GLY A 127 11.05 2.78 5.81
N ILE A 128 11.98 3.59 5.32
CA ILE A 128 13.38 3.24 5.10
C ILE A 128 14.19 3.83 6.24
N CYS A 129 14.77 2.95 7.08
CA CYS A 129 15.62 3.37 8.19
C CYS A 129 16.81 4.19 7.67
N GLN A 130 17.09 5.32 8.33
CA GLN A 130 18.25 6.14 7.97
C GLN A 130 19.58 5.48 8.34
N ASP A 131 19.55 4.58 9.33
CA ASP A 131 20.68 3.79 9.80
C ASP A 131 20.23 2.45 10.43
N ASP A 132 21.21 1.62 10.83
CA ASP A 132 20.98 0.32 11.47
C ASP A 132 20.23 0.41 12.81
N ALA A 133 20.27 1.56 13.49
CA ALA A 133 19.56 1.76 14.74
C ALA A 133 18.07 2.02 14.51
N CYS A 134 17.69 2.44 13.30
CA CYS A 134 16.32 2.73 12.86
C CYS A 134 15.54 3.62 13.84
N ALA A 135 16.24 4.56 14.49
CA ALA A 135 15.59 5.55 15.36
C ALA A 135 14.80 6.60 14.56
N ALA A 136 15.14 6.76 13.28
CA ALA A 136 14.45 7.58 12.31
C ALA A 136 14.34 6.83 10.98
N PHE A 137 13.25 7.07 10.26
CA PHE A 137 12.99 6.51 8.95
C PHE A 137 12.38 7.58 8.05
N ASP A 138 12.57 7.39 6.76
CA ASP A 138 11.88 8.17 5.73
C ASP A 138 10.84 7.27 5.06
N VAL A 139 9.58 7.72 4.93
CA VAL A 139 8.59 6.97 4.15
C VAL A 139 8.92 7.11 2.67
N ARG A 140 9.02 5.98 1.97
CA ARG A 140 9.33 5.91 0.55
C ARG A 140 8.39 4.95 -0.19
N VAL A 141 8.20 5.20 -1.48
CA VAL A 141 7.69 4.23 -2.45
C VAL A 141 8.77 3.15 -2.65
N ILE A 142 8.41 1.91 -2.35
CA ILE A 142 9.33 0.75 -2.44
C ILE A 142 8.96 -0.20 -3.57
N THR A 143 7.73 -0.11 -4.09
CA THR A 143 7.24 -0.94 -5.19
C THR A 143 6.40 -0.09 -6.13
N ILE A 144 6.62 -0.26 -7.43
CA ILE A 144 5.74 0.22 -8.49
C ILE A 144 5.58 -0.90 -9.51
N GLN A 145 4.36 -1.31 -9.80
CA GLN A 145 4.08 -2.39 -10.73
C GLN A 145 2.70 -2.32 -11.38
N SER A 146 2.58 -2.84 -12.59
CA SER A 146 1.30 -3.10 -13.24
C SER A 146 0.61 -4.29 -12.57
N THR A 147 -0.68 -4.17 -12.31
CA THR A 147 -1.51 -5.29 -11.81
C THR A 147 -2.54 -5.77 -12.82
N ASP A 148 -2.60 -5.16 -14.01
CA ASP A 148 -3.61 -5.47 -15.03
C ASP A 148 -3.51 -6.89 -15.59
N ASP A 149 -2.32 -7.49 -15.55
CA ASP A 149 -2.10 -8.90 -15.93
C ASP A 149 -2.41 -9.87 -14.78
N ILE A 150 -2.61 -9.35 -13.55
CA ILE A 150 -3.02 -10.14 -12.39
C ILE A 150 -4.53 -10.31 -12.48
N THR A 151 -4.97 -11.30 -13.26
CA THR A 151 -6.34 -11.84 -13.15
C THR A 151 -6.72 -11.93 -11.66
N PRO A 152 -7.86 -11.37 -11.21
CA PRO A 152 -8.23 -11.40 -9.80
C PRO A 152 -8.19 -12.85 -9.31
N LYS A 153 -7.35 -13.16 -8.33
CA LYS A 153 -7.55 -14.38 -7.56
C LYS A 153 -8.87 -14.17 -6.84
N ALA A 154 -9.90 -14.87 -7.30
CA ALA A 154 -11.16 -14.97 -6.59
C ALA A 154 -10.84 -15.47 -5.18
N ASN A 155 -11.06 -14.61 -4.19
CA ASN A 155 -11.04 -14.98 -2.78
C ASN A 155 -12.25 -15.87 -2.48
#